data_AF-A0A6G2D6D6-F1
#
_entry.id   AF-A0A6G2D6D6-F1
#
_cell.length_a   1.000
_cell.length_b   1.000
_cell.length_c   1.000
_cell.angle_alpha   90.00
_cell.angle_beta   90.00
_cell.angle_gamma   90.00
#
_symmetry.space_group_name_H-M   'P 1'
#
loop_
_entity.id
_entity.type
_entity.pdbx_description
1 polymer ?
#
loop_
_entity_poly.entity_id
_entity_poly.type
_entity_poly.pdbx_seq_one_letter_code
_entity_poly.pdbx_strand_id
1 'polypeptide(L)' 'MKLAVITDSSAFLQAEALRKEDLFVLDIPVNIDGQEYV' A
#
# COMPACT_ATOMS: atom_id res chain seq x y z
N MET A 1 0.19 -7.96 22.95
CA MET A 1 -0.86 -7.88 21.92
C MET A 1 -0.17 -7.75 20.57
N LYS A 2 -0.62 -8.47 19.53
CA LYS A 2 -0.05 -8.35 18.17
C LYS A 2 -0.93 -7.38 17.37
N LEU A 3 -0.33 -6.36 16.75
CA LEU A 3 -1.03 -5.28 16.04
C LEU A 3 -0.70 -5.36 14.55
N ALA A 4 -1.73 -5.33 13.71
CA ALA A 4 -1.60 -5.10 12.27
C ALA A 4 -1.99 -3.67 11.93
N VAL A 5 -1.28 -3.04 11.01
CA VAL A 5 -1.58 -1.71 10.48
C VAL A 5 -1.92 -1.84 8.99
N ILE A 6 -3.04 -1.28 8.58
CA ILE A 6 -3.55 -1.42 7.20
C ILE A 6 -3.79 -0.01 6.64
N THR A 7 -3.34 0.23 5.41
CA THR A 7 -3.54 1.47 4.64
C THR A 7 -3.72 1.13 3.16
N ASP A 8 -3.94 2.13 2.31
CA ASP A 8 -3.97 1.99 0.86
C ASP A 8 -2.80 2.73 0.16
N SER A 9 -2.63 2.47 -1.15
CA SER A 9 -1.54 3.03 -1.96
C SER A 9 -1.68 4.53 -2.27
N SER A 10 -2.75 5.21 -1.84
CA SER A 10 -2.83 6.68 -1.93
C SER A 10 -1.94 7.37 -0.90
N ALA A 11 -1.57 6.67 0.17
CA ALA A 11 -0.71 7.20 1.22
C ALA A 11 0.75 7.32 0.73
N PHE A 12 1.32 8.52 0.80
CA PHE A 12 2.75 8.71 0.57
C PHE A 12 3.55 8.23 1.80
N LEU A 13 4.15 7.05 1.69
CA LEU A 13 4.96 6.44 2.76
C LEU A 13 6.45 6.60 2.47
N GLN A 14 7.22 6.96 3.50
CA GLN A 14 8.68 6.94 3.42
C GLN A 14 9.21 5.50 3.35
N ALA A 15 10.36 5.28 2.72
CA ALA A 15 10.98 3.95 2.58
C ALA A 15 11.21 3.22 3.92
N GLU A 16 11.45 3.97 5.00
CA GLU A 16 11.56 3.45 6.36
C GLU A 16 10.27 2.76 6.85
N ALA A 17 9.10 3.33 6.49
CA ALA A 17 7.79 2.83 6.91
C ALA A 17 7.40 1.55 6.14
N LEU A 18 7.81 1.43 4.87
CA LEU A 18 7.56 0.25 4.03
C LEU A 18 8.29 -1.01 4.53
N ARG A 19 9.30 -0.87 5.39
CA ARG A 19 10.05 -2.01 5.96
C ARG A 19 9.43 -2.57 7.24
N LYS A 20 8.29 -2.04 7.70
CA LYS A 20 7.62 -2.49 8.93
C LYS A 20 6.90 -3.81 8.69
N GLU A 21 7.23 -4.83 9.49
CA GLU A 21 6.78 -6.23 9.29
C GLU A 21 5.26 -6.43 9.36
N ASP A 22 4.53 -5.60 10.12
CA ASP A 22 3.07 -5.72 10.30
C ASP A 22 2.30 -4.57 9.60
N LEU A 23 2.88 -3.95 8.57
CA LEU A 23 2.21 -2.98 7.70
C LEU A 23 1.73 -3.66 6.42
N PHE A 24 0.43 -3.52 6.13
CA PHE A 24 -0.21 -4.04 4.93
C PHE A 24 -0.76 -2.87 4.11
N VAL A 25 -0.36 -2.79 2.84
CA VAL A 25 -0.83 -1.76 1.90
C VAL A 25 -1.76 -2.42 0.91
N LEU A 26 -2.96 -1.86 0.74
CA LEU A 26 -3.93 -2.26 -0.26
C LEU A 26 -3.75 -1.41 -1.51
N ASP A 27 -3.46 -2.05 -2.64
CA ASP A 27 -3.24 -1.33 -3.89
C ASP A 27 -4.56 -0.79 -4.46
N ILE A 28 -4.57 0.49 -4.80
CA ILE A 28 -5.60 1.13 -5.61
C ILE A 28 -5.17 1.00 -7.07
N PRO A 29 -5.89 0.23 -7.90
CA PRO A 29 -5.54 0.06 -9.31
C PRO A 29 -5.68 1.37 -10.06
N VAL A 30 -4.78 1.60 -11.01
CA VAL A 30 -4.88 2.71 -11.96
C VAL A 30 -5.21 2.12 -13.33
N ASN A 31 -6.23 2.67 -14.00
CA ASN A 31 -6.56 2.30 -15.38
C ASN A 31 -6.01 3.36 -16.34
N ILE A 32 -5.19 2.94 -17.31
CA ILE A 32 -4.66 3.79 -18.38
C ILE A 32 -4.85 3.04 -19.69
N ASP A 33 -5.52 3.66 -20.66
CA ASP A 33 -5.80 3.08 -21.98
C ASP A 33 -6.49 1.69 -21.95
N GLY A 34 -7.36 1.46 -20.95
CA GLY A 34 -8.06 0.19 -20.77
C GLY A 34 -7.23 -0.91 -20.11
N GLN A 35 -5.97 -0.64 -19.77
CA GLN A 35 -5.11 -1.53 -19.02
C GLN A 35 -5.09 -1.14 -17.54
N GLU A 36 -5.16 -2.15 -16.66
CA GLU A 36 -5.07 -1.99 -15.21
C GLU A 36 -3.63 -2.19 -14.72
N TYR A 37 -3.20 -1.33 -13.80
CA TYR A 37 -1.89 -1.34 -13.16
C TYR A 37 -2.08 -1.44 -11.64
N VAL A 38 -1.42 -2.46 -11.06
CA VAL A 38 -1.37 -2.76 -9.63
C VAL A 38 0.09 -3.00 -9.26
#